data_AF-A0A1F9A0H1-F1
#
_entry.id   AF-A0A1F9A0H1-F1
#
_cell.length_a   1.000
_cell.length_b   1.000
_cell.length_c   1.000
_cell.angle_alpha   90.00
_cell.angle_beta   90.00
_cell.angle_gamma   90.00
#
_symmetry.space_group_name_H-M   'P 1'
#
loop_
_entity.id
_entity.type
_entity.pdbx_description
1 polymer ?
#
loop_
_entity_poly.entity_id
_entity_poly.type
_entity_poly.pdbx_seq_one_letter_code
_entity_poly.pdbx_strand_id
1 'polypeptide(L)'
;MKEATLSFRKWLETEVEVEIWLPAISLQTKLIIRRREFIKVCGNIAKHNFSRLSRIINELRGIVSRNGITIADEDALLILDDVYERFHTDILNCHVSYVLEQLNDVRWGIHEYLEPEFRRSIVLENGDPPKYHYTFPDGINTHFARNCYWELMNDVRRRPYVQRFKTYDILKKVY
;
A
#
# COMPACT_ATOMS: atom_id res chain seq x y z
N MET A 1 0.99 13.99 -8.60
CA MET A 1 0.76 12.52 -8.71
C MET A 1 2.03 11.73 -9.05
N LYS A 2 2.66 11.95 -10.23
CA LYS A 2 3.83 11.15 -10.69
C LYS A 2 4.96 11.07 -9.65
N GLU A 3 5.33 12.19 -9.05
CA GLU A 3 6.38 12.27 -8.04
C GLU A 3 6.06 11.44 -6.78
N ALA A 4 4.85 11.60 -6.20
CA ALA A 4 4.40 10.83 -5.04
C ALA A 4 4.43 9.32 -5.30
N THR A 5 3.97 8.88 -6.48
CA THR A 5 3.99 7.46 -6.86
C THR A 5 5.42 6.93 -7.05
N LEU A 6 6.31 7.72 -7.67
CA LEU A 6 7.71 7.34 -7.86
C LEU A 6 8.47 7.27 -6.53
N SER A 7 8.27 8.25 -5.65
CA SER A 7 8.82 8.26 -4.30
C SER A 7 8.41 7.02 -3.52
N PHE A 8 7.10 6.73 -3.48
CA PHE A 8 6.61 5.58 -2.73
C PHE A 8 7.11 4.26 -3.33
N ARG A 9 7.10 4.13 -4.67
CA ARG A 9 7.66 2.95 -5.34
C ARG A 9 9.14 2.76 -5.00
N LYS A 10 9.95 3.83 -5.05
CA LYS A 10 11.38 3.75 -4.72
C LYS A 10 11.59 3.27 -3.29
N TRP A 11 10.82 3.78 -2.34
CA TRP A 11 10.90 3.34 -0.95
C TRP A 11 10.51 1.86 -0.78
N LEU A 12 9.45 1.40 -1.47
CA LEU A 12 8.99 0.01 -1.46
C LEU A 12 9.98 -0.99 -2.07
N GLU A 13 10.71 -0.58 -3.11
CA GLU A 13 11.70 -1.41 -3.81
C GLU A 13 13.09 -1.37 -3.15
N THR A 14 13.29 -0.54 -2.14
CA THR A 14 14.57 -0.47 -1.42
C THR A 14 14.78 -1.77 -0.65
N GLU A 15 15.96 -2.37 -0.83
CA GLU A 15 16.42 -3.53 -0.06
C GLU A 15 17.01 -3.05 1.27
N VAL A 16 16.66 -3.78 2.32
CA VAL A 16 17.05 -3.48 3.70
C VAL A 16 17.61 -4.75 4.33
N GLU A 17 18.64 -4.59 5.16
CA GLU A 17 19.21 -5.68 5.94
C GLU A 17 18.51 -5.74 7.30
N VAL A 18 17.92 -6.89 7.60
CA VAL A 18 17.16 -7.11 8.83
C VAL A 18 17.74 -8.31 9.57
N GLU A 19 18.17 -8.08 10.81
CA GLU A 19 18.46 -9.16 11.74
C GLU A 19 17.16 -9.83 12.21
N ILE A 20 17.10 -11.14 12.10
CA ILE A 20 15.96 -11.97 12.49
C ILE A 20 16.42 -13.16 13.34
N TRP A 21 15.61 -13.47 14.35
CA TRP A 21 15.71 -14.68 15.15
C TRP A 21 14.47 -15.53 14.86
N LEU A 22 14.69 -16.77 14.43
CA LEU A 22 13.65 -17.75 14.12
C LEU A 22 13.74 -18.89 15.15
N PRO A 23 13.16 -18.72 16.34
CA PRO A 23 13.25 -19.69 17.44
C PRO A 23 12.72 -21.07 17.05
N ALA A 24 11.69 -21.16 16.20
CA ALA A 24 11.10 -22.45 15.83
C ALA A 24 12.09 -23.40 15.15
N ILE A 25 13.14 -22.85 14.50
CA ILE A 25 14.21 -23.62 13.85
C ILE A 25 15.60 -23.29 14.41
N SER A 26 15.66 -22.58 15.53
CA SER A 26 16.90 -22.14 16.19
C SER A 26 17.89 -21.42 15.25
N LEU A 27 17.38 -20.54 14.38
CA LEU A 27 18.20 -19.84 13.39
C LEU A 27 18.26 -18.34 13.66
N GLN A 28 19.46 -17.82 13.88
CA GLN A 28 19.75 -16.38 13.89
C GLN A 28 20.45 -16.00 12.59
N THR A 29 19.92 -15.01 11.89
CA THR A 29 20.46 -14.63 10.58
C THR A 29 20.14 -13.19 10.21
N LYS A 30 20.70 -12.75 9.08
CA LYS A 30 20.42 -11.47 8.43
C LYS A 30 19.73 -11.73 7.10
N LEU A 31 18.61 -11.04 6.88
CA LEU A 31 17.87 -11.10 5.64
C LEU A 31 17.96 -9.76 4.90
N ILE A 32 18.46 -9.81 3.68
CA ILE A 32 18.30 -8.76 2.68
C ILE A 32 16.94 -8.98 2.02
N ILE A 33 16.04 -8.02 2.24
CA ILE A 33 14.64 -8.10 1.80
C ILE A 33 14.16 -6.73 1.34
N ARG A 34 13.27 -6.67 0.35
CA ARG A 34 12.63 -5.40 -0.04
C ARG A 34 11.52 -5.04 0.91
N ARG A 35 11.31 -3.74 1.14
CA ARG A 35 10.20 -3.27 2.00
C ARG A 35 8.84 -3.79 1.56
N ARG A 36 8.58 -3.85 0.25
CA ARG A 36 7.34 -4.44 -0.30
C ARG A 36 7.16 -5.90 0.11
N GLU A 37 8.23 -6.68 0.18
CA GLU A 37 8.15 -8.12 0.42
C GLU A 37 7.68 -8.41 1.84
N PHE A 38 8.28 -7.80 2.86
CA PHE A 38 7.79 -8.02 4.23
C PHE A 38 6.38 -7.46 4.45
N ILE A 39 6.04 -6.30 3.88
CA ILE A 39 4.66 -5.75 3.95
C ILE A 39 3.65 -6.75 3.38
N LYS A 40 4.00 -7.34 2.23
CA LYS A 40 3.15 -8.33 1.55
C LYS A 40 3.05 -9.62 2.34
N VAL A 41 4.15 -10.12 2.90
CA VAL A 41 4.18 -11.32 3.75
C VAL A 41 3.30 -11.10 4.97
N CYS A 42 3.50 -10.03 5.75
CA CYS A 42 2.66 -9.70 6.90
C CYS A 42 1.18 -9.59 6.52
N GLY A 43 0.86 -8.85 5.45
CA GLY A 43 -0.53 -8.68 5.00
C GLY A 43 -1.19 -9.96 4.49
N ASN A 44 -0.41 -10.94 4.02
CA ASN A 44 -0.94 -12.25 3.63
C ASN A 44 -1.13 -13.17 4.84
N ILE A 45 -0.21 -13.16 5.81
CA ILE A 45 -0.32 -13.94 7.06
C ILE A 45 -1.52 -13.47 7.89
N ALA A 46 -1.68 -12.16 8.09
CA ALA A 46 -2.77 -11.57 8.87
C ALA A 46 -4.19 -11.91 8.35
N LYS A 47 -4.31 -12.33 7.09
CA LYS A 47 -5.61 -12.69 6.48
C LYS A 47 -6.05 -14.13 6.80
N HIS A 48 -5.27 -14.89 7.58
CA HIS A 48 -5.56 -16.26 8.04
C HIS A 48 -6.22 -17.18 7.00
N ASN A 49 -5.80 -17.10 5.74
CA ASN A 49 -6.40 -17.89 4.68
C ASN A 49 -5.47 -19.05 4.32
N PHE A 50 -5.82 -20.24 4.80
CA PHE A 50 -5.09 -21.50 4.55
C PHE A 50 -4.83 -21.76 3.05
N SER A 51 -5.73 -21.37 2.15
CA SER A 51 -5.53 -21.53 0.70
C SER A 51 -4.38 -20.69 0.13
N ARG A 52 -3.92 -19.67 0.87
CA ARG A 52 -2.80 -18.79 0.48
C ARG A 52 -1.49 -19.17 1.15
N LEU A 53 -1.50 -20.15 2.06
CA LEU A 53 -0.35 -20.55 2.86
C LEU A 53 0.80 -21.07 1.98
N SER A 54 0.49 -21.89 0.98
CA SER A 54 1.45 -22.40 0.00
C SER A 54 2.17 -21.28 -0.75
N ARG A 55 1.46 -20.21 -1.12
CA ARG A 55 2.06 -19.04 -1.77
C ARG A 55 2.97 -18.27 -0.82
N ILE A 56 2.56 -18.10 0.44
CA ILE A 56 3.36 -17.42 1.47
C ILE A 56 4.65 -18.22 1.71
N ILE A 57 4.56 -19.54 1.86
CA ILE A 57 5.70 -20.44 2.03
C ILE A 57 6.67 -20.30 0.85
N ASN A 58 6.18 -20.36 -0.39
CA ASN A 58 7.03 -20.23 -1.58
C ASN A 58 7.71 -18.86 -1.66
N GLU A 59 6.99 -17.78 -1.33
CA GLU A 59 7.57 -16.42 -1.27
C GLU A 59 8.65 -16.33 -0.18
N LEU A 60 8.38 -16.90 1.00
CA LEU A 60 9.30 -16.89 2.13
C LEU A 60 10.56 -17.72 1.85
N ARG A 61 10.40 -18.93 1.30
CA ARG A 61 11.53 -19.76 0.83
C ARG A 61 12.35 -19.01 -0.21
N GLY A 62 11.69 -18.33 -1.15
CA GLY A 62 12.38 -17.50 -2.14
C GLY A 62 13.23 -16.39 -1.50
N ILE A 63 12.71 -15.70 -0.49
CA ILE A 63 13.45 -14.67 0.26
C ILE A 63 14.65 -15.28 1.00
N VAL A 64 14.42 -16.37 1.73
CA VAL A 64 15.41 -17.03 2.58
C VAL A 64 16.53 -17.65 1.72
N SER A 65 16.19 -18.29 0.59
CA SER A 65 17.15 -18.85 -0.37
C SER A 65 18.01 -17.79 -1.05
N ARG A 66 17.46 -16.61 -1.37
CA ARG A 66 18.28 -15.49 -1.89
C ARG A 66 19.31 -14.98 -0.88
N ASN A 67 19.10 -15.26 0.39
CA ASN A 67 20.03 -14.94 1.47
C ASN A 67 20.98 -16.12 1.81
N GLY A 68 21.03 -17.15 0.96
CA GLY A 68 21.92 -18.30 1.13
C GLY A 68 21.46 -19.32 2.18
N ILE A 69 20.21 -19.23 2.63
CA ILE A 69 19.66 -20.09 3.66
C ILE A 69 18.70 -21.09 3.00
N THR A 70 18.86 -22.36 3.36
CA THR A 70 17.96 -23.43 2.89
C THR A 70 17.08 -23.87 4.05
N ILE A 71 15.77 -23.88 3.83
CA ILE A 71 14.76 -24.36 4.78
C ILE A 71 13.84 -25.37 4.09
N ALA A 72 13.41 -26.40 4.83
CA ALA A 72 12.40 -27.35 4.36
C ALA A 72 10.99 -26.71 4.36
N ASP A 73 10.03 -27.37 3.72
CA ASP A 73 8.63 -26.88 3.69
C ASP A 73 8.00 -26.88 5.08
N GLU A 74 8.32 -27.88 5.91
CA GLU A 74 7.87 -27.96 7.30
C GLU A 74 8.46 -26.83 8.14
N ASP A 75 9.75 -26.54 8.00
CA ASP A 75 10.41 -25.40 8.65
C ASP A 75 9.79 -24.07 8.24
N ALA A 76 9.48 -23.90 6.95
CA ALA A 76 8.86 -22.69 6.42
C ALA A 76 7.45 -22.45 6.99
N LEU A 77 6.71 -23.51 7.33
CA LEU A 77 5.44 -23.42 8.05
C LEU A 77 5.64 -23.00 9.51
N LEU A 78 6.64 -23.59 10.18
CA LEU A 78 6.93 -23.35 11.59
C LEU A 78 7.35 -21.91 11.87
N ILE A 79 8.10 -21.28 10.96
CA ILE A 79 8.62 -19.92 11.15
C ILE A 79 7.65 -18.81 10.74
N LEU A 80 6.43 -19.13 10.30
CA LEU A 80 5.47 -18.10 9.85
C LEU A 80 5.14 -17.09 10.95
N ASP A 81 4.93 -17.58 12.17
CA ASP A 81 4.61 -16.73 13.32
C ASP A 81 5.84 -15.92 13.76
N ASP A 82 7.03 -16.53 13.79
CA ASP A 82 8.30 -15.84 14.08
C ASP A 82 8.56 -14.68 13.09
N VAL A 83 8.34 -14.94 11.80
CA VAL A 83 8.46 -13.97 10.71
C VAL A 83 7.41 -12.88 10.87
N TYR A 84 6.16 -13.27 11.16
CA TYR A 84 5.09 -12.31 11.35
C TYR A 84 5.40 -11.37 12.51
N GLU A 85 5.78 -11.90 13.67
CA GLU A 85 6.15 -11.11 14.84
C GLU A 85 7.26 -10.12 14.50
N ARG A 86 8.37 -10.58 13.92
CA ARG A 86 9.50 -9.70 13.60
C ARG A 86 9.13 -8.61 12.59
N PHE A 87 8.49 -8.96 11.49
CA PHE A 87 8.22 -7.98 10.44
C PHE A 87 6.99 -7.12 10.71
N HIS A 88 5.95 -7.65 11.35
CA HIS A 88 4.75 -6.89 11.66
C HIS A 88 4.93 -6.03 12.91
N THR A 89 5.34 -6.65 14.02
CA THR A 89 5.35 -5.99 15.34
C THR A 89 6.50 -5.01 15.47
N ASP A 90 7.69 -5.36 14.96
CA ASP A 90 8.86 -4.49 15.14
C ASP A 90 9.03 -3.52 13.95
N ILE A 91 9.08 -4.05 12.73
CA ILE A 91 9.52 -3.27 11.57
C ILE A 91 8.37 -2.48 10.94
N LEU A 92 7.27 -3.15 10.61
CA LEU A 92 6.12 -2.52 9.94
C LEU A 92 5.49 -1.44 10.82
N ASN A 93 5.39 -1.67 12.12
CA ASN A 93 4.88 -0.67 13.06
C ASN A 93 5.69 0.63 13.02
N CYS A 94 7.02 0.58 12.89
CA CYS A 94 7.83 1.78 12.72
C CYS A 94 7.52 2.53 11.41
N HIS A 95 7.21 1.80 10.34
CA HIS A 95 6.98 2.38 9.02
C HIS A 95 5.53 2.76 8.72
N VAL A 96 4.55 2.29 9.49
CA VAL A 96 3.13 2.46 9.19
C VAL A 96 2.78 3.93 9.00
N SER A 97 3.29 4.82 9.85
CA SER A 97 3.04 6.25 9.72
C SER A 97 3.58 6.81 8.40
N TYR A 98 4.74 6.35 7.95
CA TYR A 98 5.34 6.79 6.69
C TYR A 98 4.60 6.22 5.48
N VAL A 99 4.15 4.96 5.55
CA VAL A 99 3.27 4.37 4.52
C VAL A 99 1.99 5.20 4.42
N LEU A 100 1.39 5.58 5.54
CA LEU A 100 0.20 6.44 5.57
C LEU A 100 0.48 7.83 4.98
N GLU A 101 1.63 8.45 5.26
CA GLU A 101 2.06 9.69 4.62
C GLU A 101 2.10 9.53 3.09
N GLN A 102 2.79 8.50 2.59
CA GLN A 102 2.94 8.27 1.14
C GLN A 102 1.59 7.97 0.46
N LEU A 103 0.72 7.17 1.08
CA LEU A 103 -0.62 6.89 0.58
C LEU A 103 -1.49 8.15 0.54
N ASN A 104 -1.37 9.01 1.55
CA ASN A 104 -2.08 10.28 1.59
C ASN A 104 -1.58 11.23 0.49
N ASP A 105 -0.26 11.29 0.25
CA ASP A 105 0.33 12.07 -0.84
C ASP A 105 -0.16 11.58 -2.22
N VAL A 106 -0.31 10.27 -2.42
CA VAL A 106 -0.92 9.70 -3.63
C VAL A 106 -2.40 10.08 -3.74
N ARG A 107 -3.17 9.98 -2.65
CA ARG A 107 -4.60 10.35 -2.62
C ARG A 107 -4.80 11.81 -3.00
N TRP A 108 -4.03 12.72 -2.41
CA TRP A 108 -4.04 14.13 -2.79
C TRP A 108 -3.59 14.34 -4.24
N GLY A 109 -2.57 13.61 -4.68
CA GLY A 109 -2.11 13.67 -6.05
C GLY A 109 -3.17 13.26 -7.09
N ILE A 110 -4.04 12.28 -6.77
CA ILE A 110 -5.19 11.90 -7.60
C ILE A 110 -6.23 13.03 -7.62
N HIS A 111 -6.55 13.58 -6.44
CA HIS A 111 -7.52 14.67 -6.32
C HIS A 111 -7.10 15.89 -7.15
N GLU A 112 -5.86 16.35 -7.01
CA GLU A 112 -5.30 17.48 -7.77
C GLU A 112 -5.22 17.20 -9.27
N TYR A 113 -4.92 15.96 -9.65
CA TYR A 113 -4.88 15.57 -11.06
C TYR A 113 -6.27 15.67 -11.72
N LEU A 114 -7.33 15.32 -10.99
CA LEU A 114 -8.70 15.34 -11.48
C LEU A 114 -9.41 16.69 -11.29
N GLU A 115 -8.85 17.58 -10.47
CA GLU A 115 -9.48 18.88 -10.16
C GLU A 115 -9.77 19.73 -11.42
N PRO A 116 -8.89 19.82 -12.44
CA PRO A 116 -9.20 20.55 -13.66
C PRO A 116 -10.42 20.00 -14.40
N GLU A 117 -10.54 18.67 -14.44
CA GLU A 117 -11.67 17.99 -15.07
C GLU A 117 -12.97 18.21 -14.30
N PHE A 118 -12.92 18.14 -12.97
CA PHE A 118 -14.06 18.47 -12.12
C PHE A 118 -14.52 19.93 -12.32
N ARG A 119 -13.59 20.89 -12.38
CA ARG A 119 -13.91 22.31 -12.60
C ARG A 119 -14.50 22.55 -13.99
N ARG A 120 -14.04 21.81 -15.00
CA ARG A 120 -14.59 21.86 -16.36
C ARG A 120 -16.02 21.30 -16.40
N SER A 121 -16.28 20.22 -15.67
CA SER A 121 -17.49 19.44 -15.86
C SER A 121 -18.68 19.90 -15.01
N ILE A 122 -18.43 20.49 -13.83
CA ILE A 122 -19.49 20.87 -12.91
C ILE A 122 -20.38 22.00 -13.47
N VAL A 123 -21.68 21.75 -13.49
CA VAL A 123 -22.70 22.74 -13.85
C VAL A 123 -23.60 22.93 -12.64
N LEU A 124 -23.69 24.20 -12.20
CA LEU A 124 -24.58 24.59 -11.12
C LEU A 124 -25.90 25.06 -11.73
N GLU A 125 -27.01 24.52 -11.23
CA GLU A 125 -28.35 24.90 -11.63
C GLU A 125 -29.00 25.75 -10.54
N ASN A 126 -29.79 26.74 -10.96
CA ASN A 126 -30.55 27.58 -10.06
C ASN A 126 -31.64 26.75 -9.35
N GLY A 127 -31.74 26.90 -8.03
CA GLY A 127 -32.73 26.21 -7.18
C GLY A 127 -32.42 26.36 -5.70
N ASP A 128 -33.38 26.00 -4.84
CA ASP A 128 -33.21 25.94 -3.38
C ASP A 128 -33.61 24.53 -2.86
N PRO A 129 -32.65 23.67 -2.44
CA PRO A 129 -31.21 23.88 -2.51
C PRO A 129 -30.66 23.83 -3.95
N PRO A 130 -29.49 24.44 -4.22
CA PRO A 130 -28.89 24.45 -5.54
C PRO A 130 -28.59 23.02 -6.00
N LYS A 131 -29.03 22.72 -7.23
CA LYS A 131 -28.77 21.44 -7.89
C LYS A 131 -27.47 21.54 -8.69
N TYR A 132 -26.86 20.41 -8.94
CA TYR A 132 -25.70 20.33 -9.81
C TYR A 132 -25.74 19.06 -10.63
N HIS A 133 -25.11 19.13 -11.79
CA HIS A 133 -24.79 17.97 -12.59
C HIS A 133 -23.39 18.09 -13.17
N TYR A 134 -22.94 17.05 -13.89
CA TYR A 134 -21.68 17.08 -14.61
C TYR A 134 -21.92 16.91 -16.11
N THR A 135 -21.17 17.67 -16.90
CA THR A 135 -21.05 17.40 -18.34
C THR A 135 -20.07 16.25 -18.56
N PHE A 136 -20.41 15.34 -19.45
CA PHE A 136 -19.60 14.14 -19.70
C PHE A 136 -18.65 14.39 -20.87
N PRO A 137 -17.38 13.94 -20.79
CA PRO A 137 -16.48 13.88 -21.95
C PRO A 137 -17.06 13.08 -23.11
N ASP A 138 -16.63 13.44 -24.32
CA ASP A 138 -16.92 12.67 -25.54
C ASP A 138 -16.43 11.23 -25.38
N GLY A 139 -17.29 10.26 -25.70
CA GLY A 139 -17.01 8.82 -25.56
C GLY A 139 -17.60 8.18 -24.29
N ILE A 140 -18.03 8.96 -23.29
CA ILE A 140 -18.78 8.44 -22.13
C ILE A 140 -20.27 8.33 -22.47
N ASN A 141 -20.58 7.31 -23.27
CA ASN A 141 -21.91 7.17 -23.89
C ASN A 141 -22.81 6.13 -23.19
N THR A 142 -22.23 5.25 -22.37
CA THR A 142 -23.00 4.23 -21.65
C THR A 142 -23.47 4.75 -20.30
N HIS A 143 -24.62 4.26 -19.83
CA HIS A 143 -25.14 4.59 -18.50
C HIS A 143 -24.14 4.24 -17.40
N PHE A 144 -23.52 3.05 -17.48
CA PHE A 144 -22.51 2.62 -16.52
C PHE A 144 -21.32 3.58 -16.45
N ALA A 145 -20.75 3.96 -17.59
CA ALA A 145 -19.60 4.86 -17.63
C ALA A 145 -19.96 6.27 -17.09
N ARG A 146 -21.17 6.76 -17.37
CA ARG A 146 -21.67 8.02 -16.80
C ARG A 146 -21.81 7.93 -15.29
N ASN A 147 -22.29 6.81 -14.74
CA ASN A 147 -22.37 6.62 -13.30
C ASN A 147 -20.99 6.59 -12.63
N CYS A 148 -20.02 5.85 -13.21
CA CYS A 148 -18.65 5.84 -12.69
C CYS A 148 -18.01 7.24 -12.72
N TYR A 149 -18.23 8.00 -13.80
CA TYR A 149 -17.75 9.39 -13.90
C TYR A 149 -18.41 10.29 -12.84
N TRP A 150 -19.72 10.15 -12.65
CA TRP A 150 -20.47 10.88 -11.63
C TRP A 150 -19.94 10.64 -10.21
N GLU A 151 -19.70 9.38 -9.86
CA GLU A 151 -19.11 8.99 -8.57
C GLU A 151 -17.72 9.60 -8.40
N LEU A 152 -16.87 9.49 -9.44
CA LEU A 152 -15.52 10.04 -9.43
C LEU A 152 -15.52 11.55 -9.20
N MET A 153 -16.35 12.31 -9.93
CA MET A 153 -16.41 13.76 -9.78
C MET A 153 -16.95 14.18 -8.40
N ASN A 154 -17.86 13.39 -7.81
CA ASN A 154 -18.31 13.63 -6.45
C ASN A 154 -17.24 13.35 -5.39
N ASP A 155 -16.40 12.34 -5.61
CA ASP A 155 -15.27 12.10 -4.73
C ASP A 155 -14.22 13.22 -4.83
N VAL A 156 -14.01 13.77 -6.03
CA VAL A 156 -13.19 14.98 -6.21
C VAL A 156 -13.83 16.16 -5.48
N ARG A 157 -15.14 16.38 -5.63
CA ARG A 157 -15.88 17.46 -4.96
C ARG A 157 -15.73 17.45 -3.44
N ARG A 158 -15.77 16.26 -2.82
CA ARG A 158 -15.67 16.09 -1.36
C ARG A 158 -14.29 16.43 -0.80
N ARG A 159 -13.24 16.35 -1.64
CA ARG A 159 -11.82 16.45 -1.28
C ARG A 159 -11.37 15.35 -0.29
N PRO A 160 -10.06 15.06 -0.21
CA PRO A 160 -9.55 14.19 0.84
C PRO A 160 -9.80 14.78 2.25
N TYR A 161 -10.38 13.98 3.15
CA TYR A 161 -10.65 14.40 4.54
C TYR A 161 -9.38 14.62 5.36
N VAL A 162 -8.36 13.79 5.14
CA VAL A 162 -7.09 13.85 5.86
C VAL A 162 -6.18 14.84 5.14
N GLN A 163 -5.79 15.92 5.84
CA GLN A 163 -4.82 16.87 5.32
C GLN A 163 -3.46 16.21 5.09
N ARG A 164 -2.64 16.79 4.23
CA ARG A 164 -1.26 16.35 4.09
C ARG A 164 -0.53 16.49 5.43
N PHE A 165 0.30 15.51 5.74
CA PHE A 165 1.11 15.50 6.96
C PHE A 165 2.48 14.93 6.63
N LYS A 166 3.45 15.13 7.52
CA LYS A 166 4.80 14.59 7.41
C LYS A 166 5.18 13.85 8.69
N THR A 167 5.78 12.69 8.54
CA THR A 167 6.36 11.93 9.64
C THR A 167 7.80 12.36 9.89
N TYR A 168 8.29 12.08 11.09
CA TYR A 168 9.70 12.26 11.45
C TYR A 168 10.60 11.44 10.52
N ASP A 169 11.75 12.01 10.14
CA ASP A 169 12.68 11.39 9.20
C ASP A 169 13.29 10.09 9.71
N ILE A 170 13.40 9.93 11.04
CA ILE A 170 13.90 8.70 11.66
C ILE A 170 13.02 7.49 11.28
N LEU A 171 11.70 7.65 11.24
CA LEU A 171 10.75 6.60 10.90
C LEU A 171 10.81 6.19 9.42
N LYS A 172 11.49 6.98 8.59
CA LYS A 172 11.68 6.73 7.15
C LYS A 172 12.92 5.89 6.87
N LYS A 173 13.89 5.88 7.81
CA LYS A 173 15.25 5.31 7.63
C LYS A 173 15.52 4.07 8.48
N VAL A 174 14.71 3.81 9.50
CA VAL A 174 14.88 2.65 10.39
C VAL A 174 14.52 1.38 9.61
N TYR A 175 15.53 0.59 9.24
CA TYR A 175 15.47 -0.57 8.33
C TYR A 175 15.12 -0.20 6.89
#